data_AF-A0A852DYI9-F1
#
_entry.id   AF-A0A852DYI9-F1
#
_cell.length_a   1.000
_cell.length_b   1.000
_cell.length_c   1.000
_cell.angle_alpha   90.00
_cell.angle_beta   90.00
_cell.angle_gamma   90.00
#
_symmetry.space_group_name_H-M   'P 1'
#
loop_
_entity.id
_entity.type
_entity.pdbx_description
1 polymer ?
#
loop_
_entity_poly.entity_id
_entity_poly.type
_entity_poly.pdbx_seq_one_letter_code
_entity_poly.pdbx_strand_id
1 'polypeptide(L)'
;FPAFNHRFLQSFEQNLLPEERFSPRDLIRKVQERKEELGLIIDLTYTTRYYGREELPPAMRYCKILTMGHEIPNRKTFLRFRYLVRRFLMANKDNDKLIGVHCTHGLNRTGYLVCRYLIEVEGMEPNAAIELFNTSRGHPMERTNYIQDLQRR
;
A
#
# COMPACT_ATOMS: atom_id res chain seq x y z
N PHE A 1 16.43 1.17 -4.86
CA PHE A 1 15.39 0.80 -3.86
C PHE A 1 14.20 0.30 -4.65
N PRO A 2 13.74 -0.95 -4.44
CA PRO A 2 12.70 -1.53 -5.28
C PRO A 2 11.48 -0.62 -5.13
N ALA A 3 11.14 -0.01 -6.25
CA ALA A 3 10.40 1.22 -6.27
C ALA A 3 9.04 1.02 -5.60
N PHE A 4 8.70 1.85 -4.62
CA PHE A 4 7.29 2.24 -4.45
C PHE A 4 7.00 3.21 -5.59
N ASN A 5 7.07 2.74 -6.84
CA ASN A 5 6.90 3.62 -7.98
C ASN A 5 5.45 4.09 -8.02
N HIS A 6 5.33 5.40 -7.85
CA HIS A 6 4.21 6.30 -7.97
C HIS A 6 2.83 5.73 -8.28
N ARG A 7 1.84 6.26 -7.56
CA ARG A 7 0.45 6.45 -8.04
C ARG A 7 -0.19 5.24 -8.72
N PHE A 8 -0.81 4.35 -7.94
CA PHE A 8 -2.17 3.86 -8.22
C PHE A 8 -2.79 3.30 -6.94
N LEU A 9 -3.34 4.20 -6.13
CA LEU A 9 -4.22 3.81 -5.04
C LEU A 9 -5.52 4.59 -5.19
N GLN A 10 -6.23 4.31 -6.29
CA GLN A 10 -7.59 4.75 -6.49
C GLN A 10 -8.54 3.86 -5.68
N SER A 11 -9.70 4.42 -5.33
CA SER A 11 -10.66 3.77 -4.46
C SER A 11 -11.29 2.57 -5.15
N PHE A 12 -11.30 1.40 -4.49
CA PHE A 12 -12.03 0.21 -4.96
C PHE A 12 -13.53 0.29 -4.59
N GLU A 13 -14.09 1.49 -4.46
CA GLU A 13 -15.47 1.69 -4.01
C GLU A 13 -16.49 1.13 -5.01
N GLN A 14 -17.29 0.17 -4.56
CA GLN A 14 -18.35 -0.44 -5.36
C GLN A 14 -19.59 0.45 -5.55
N ASN A 15 -19.72 1.51 -4.74
CA ASN A 15 -20.83 2.45 -4.84
C ASN A 15 -20.65 3.51 -5.95
N LEU A 16 -19.50 3.50 -6.63
CA LEU A 16 -19.24 4.36 -7.79
C LEU A 16 -19.90 3.80 -9.06
N LEU A 17 -20.15 4.67 -10.03
CA LEU A 17 -20.58 4.26 -11.36
C LEU A 17 -19.53 3.32 -11.99
N PRO A 18 -19.92 2.32 -12.80
CA PRO A 18 -18.98 1.35 -13.38
C PRO A 18 -17.77 1.98 -14.07
N GLU A 19 -17.94 3.14 -14.70
CA GLU A 19 -16.90 3.88 -15.43
C GLU A 19 -15.92 4.61 -14.48
N GLU A 20 -16.34 4.85 -13.24
CA GLU A 20 -15.56 5.49 -12.18
C GLU A 20 -14.88 4.46 -11.26
N ARG A 21 -15.26 3.19 -11.36
CA ARG A 21 -14.70 2.12 -10.55
C ARG A 21 -13.26 1.83 -10.98
N PHE A 22 -12.39 1.78 -9.99
CA PHE A 22 -11.04 1.29 -10.17
C PHE A 22 -10.97 -0.17 -9.71
N SER A 23 -10.86 -1.09 -10.68
CA SER A 23 -10.74 -2.52 -10.41
C SER A 23 -9.28 -2.97 -10.27
N PRO A 24 -9.02 -4.17 -9.72
CA PRO A 24 -7.68 -4.72 -9.70
C PRO A 24 -7.09 -4.92 -11.10
N ARG A 25 -7.95 -5.15 -12.11
CA ARG A 25 -7.52 -5.25 -13.52
C ARG A 25 -7.03 -3.91 -14.05
N ASP A 26 -7.68 -2.81 -13.67
CA ASP A 26 -7.24 -1.46 -14.04
C ASP A 26 -5.88 -1.14 -13.43
N LEU A 27 -5.66 -1.53 -12.17
CA LEU A 27 -4.35 -1.42 -11.51
C LEU A 27 -3.27 -2.16 -12.31
N ILE A 28 -3.51 -3.43 -12.64
CA ILE A 28 -2.54 -4.25 -13.37
C ILE A 28 -2.24 -3.66 -14.74
N ARG A 29 -3.28 -3.27 -15.49
CA ARG A 29 -3.13 -2.64 -16.81
C ARG A 29 -2.27 -1.38 -16.71
N LYS A 30 -2.56 -0.49 -15.77
CA LYS A 30 -1.80 0.76 -15.64
C LYS A 30 -0.34 0.54 -15.19
N VAL A 31 -0.07 -0.51 -14.42
CA VAL A 31 1.31 -0.93 -14.09
C VAL A 31 2.03 -1.45 -15.34
N GLN A 32 1.36 -2.26 -16.16
CA GLN A 32 1.91 -2.77 -17.42
C GLN A 32 2.16 -1.67 -18.47
N GLU A 33 1.27 -0.66 -18.56
CA GLU A 33 1.44 0.51 -19.43
C GLU A 33 2.73 1.29 -19.12
N ARG A 34 3.19 1.24 -17.87
CA ARG A 34 4.45 1.84 -17.43
C ARG A 34 5.66 0.92 -17.61
N LYS A 35 5.47 -0.27 -18.17
CA LYS A 35 6.49 -1.33 -18.30
C LYS A 35 7.03 -1.79 -16.94
N GLU A 36 6.20 -1.73 -15.91
CA GLU A 36 6.49 -2.23 -14.58
C GLU A 36 5.74 -3.54 -14.33
N GLU A 37 6.16 -4.30 -13.32
CA GLU A 37 5.50 -5.55 -12.93
C GLU A 37 5.13 -5.52 -11.45
N LEU A 38 3.85 -5.77 -11.15
CA LEU A 38 3.38 -5.92 -9.77
C LEU A 38 3.58 -7.37 -9.34
N GLY A 39 4.28 -7.61 -8.22
CA GLY A 39 4.50 -8.96 -7.72
C GLY A 39 3.72 -9.31 -6.44
N LEU A 40 3.31 -8.30 -5.67
CA LEU A 40 2.55 -8.47 -4.43
C LEU A 40 1.54 -7.33 -4.25
N ILE A 41 0.31 -7.70 -3.86
CA ILE A 41 -0.70 -6.79 -3.34
C ILE A 41 -0.87 -7.02 -1.84
N ILE A 42 -0.74 -5.96 -1.05
CA ILE A 42 -1.10 -5.91 0.36
C ILE A 42 -2.37 -5.06 0.50
N ASP A 43 -3.45 -5.73 0.89
CA ASP A 43 -4.77 -5.14 1.07
C ASP A 43 -5.03 -4.86 2.56
N LEU A 44 -5.15 -3.58 2.90
CA LEU A 44 -5.35 -3.08 4.25
C LEU A 44 -6.82 -2.78 4.57
N THR A 45 -7.74 -3.08 3.65
CA THR A 45 -9.17 -2.85 3.87
C THR A 45 -9.71 -3.74 4.99
N TYR A 46 -10.63 -3.20 5.79
CA TYR A 46 -11.28 -3.93 6.89
C TYR A 46 -12.56 -4.64 6.40
N THR A 47 -12.55 -5.12 5.16
CA THR A 47 -13.70 -5.76 4.50
C THR A 47 -13.22 -6.53 3.28
N THR A 48 -13.87 -7.63 2.94
CA THR A 48 -13.60 -8.42 1.71
C THR A 48 -14.51 -8.06 0.56
N ARG A 49 -15.39 -7.06 0.73
CA ARG A 49 -16.44 -6.77 -0.27
C ARG A 49 -15.92 -6.21 -1.58
N TYR A 50 -14.78 -5.51 -1.60
CA TYR A 50 -14.37 -4.69 -2.74
C TYR A 50 -13.95 -5.48 -3.97
N TYR A 51 -13.18 -6.55 -3.78
CA TYR A 51 -12.82 -7.50 -4.83
C TYR A 51 -12.34 -8.81 -4.22
N GLY A 52 -12.49 -9.89 -4.99
CA GLY A 52 -12.03 -11.24 -4.63
C GLY A 52 -10.64 -11.57 -5.16
N ARG A 53 -10.01 -12.62 -4.59
CA ARG A 53 -8.70 -13.10 -5.09
C ARG A 53 -8.81 -13.62 -6.52
N GLU A 54 -9.96 -14.15 -6.88
CA GLU A 54 -10.36 -14.65 -8.20
C GLU A 54 -10.31 -13.58 -9.29
N GLU A 55 -10.38 -12.30 -8.94
CA GLU A 55 -10.25 -11.19 -9.89
C GLU A 55 -8.79 -10.84 -10.22
N LEU A 56 -7.84 -11.35 -9.44
CA LEU A 56 -6.41 -11.14 -9.62
C LEU A 56 -5.77 -12.29 -10.42
N PRO A 57 -4.71 -12.02 -11.22
CA PRO A 57 -3.97 -13.07 -11.91
C PRO A 57 -3.53 -14.20 -10.99
N PRO A 58 -3.55 -15.47 -11.40
CA PRO A 58 -3.14 -16.59 -10.56
C PRO A 58 -1.71 -16.46 -10.02
N ALA A 59 -0.79 -15.92 -10.81
CA ALA A 59 0.60 -15.70 -10.42
C ALA A 59 0.81 -14.52 -9.43
N MET A 60 -0.17 -13.62 -9.29
CA MET A 60 -0.06 -12.45 -8.41
C MET A 60 -0.14 -12.86 -6.94
N ARG A 61 0.82 -12.44 -6.12
CA ARG A 61 0.69 -12.66 -4.66
C ARG A 61 -0.28 -11.63 -4.09
N TYR A 62 -1.21 -12.09 -3.27
CA TYR A 62 -2.18 -11.23 -2.58
C TYR A 62 -2.17 -11.56 -1.09
N CYS A 63 -2.15 -10.53 -0.25
CA CYS A 63 -2.14 -10.66 1.20
C CYS A 63 -3.08 -9.63 1.82
N LYS A 64 -4.08 -10.08 2.57
CA LYS A 64 -4.96 -9.20 3.33
C LYS A 64 -4.47 -9.01 4.75
N ILE A 65 -4.42 -7.77 5.22
CA ILE A 65 -4.15 -7.39 6.61
C ILE A 65 -5.30 -6.48 7.06
N LEU A 66 -6.27 -7.05 7.77
CA LEU A 66 -7.42 -6.28 8.26
C LEU A 66 -6.93 -5.13 9.16
N THR A 67 -7.00 -3.90 8.62
CA THR A 67 -6.50 -2.70 9.28
C THR A 67 -7.67 -1.76 9.53
N MET A 68 -8.05 -1.64 10.81
CA MET A 68 -9.12 -0.75 11.25
C MET A 68 -8.78 0.69 10.87
N GLY A 69 -9.79 1.43 10.40
CA GLY A 69 -9.63 2.85 10.11
C GLY A 69 -9.59 3.69 11.39
N HIS A 70 -9.07 4.91 11.28
CA HIS A 70 -9.08 5.95 12.31
C HIS A 70 -8.16 5.69 13.52
N GLU A 71 -7.95 4.43 13.90
CA GLU A 71 -7.03 4.02 14.94
C GLU A 71 -5.61 3.77 14.39
N ILE A 72 -4.60 3.95 15.24
CA ILE A 72 -3.22 3.64 14.90
C ILE A 72 -3.09 2.13 14.67
N PRO A 73 -2.61 1.67 13.50
CA PRO A 73 -2.33 0.26 13.28
C PRO A 73 -1.44 -0.32 14.37
N ASN A 74 -1.97 -1.31 15.09
CA ASN A 74 -1.28 -1.89 16.24
C ASN A 74 0.01 -2.62 15.84
N ARG A 75 0.81 -2.98 16.86
CA ARG A 75 2.09 -3.67 16.67
C ARG A 75 1.97 -4.96 15.85
N LYS A 76 0.91 -5.75 16.04
CA LYS A 76 0.69 -7.00 15.30
C LYS A 76 0.47 -6.72 13.81
N THR A 77 -0.33 -5.73 13.47
CA THR A 77 -0.56 -5.27 12.09
C THR A 77 0.75 -4.82 11.45
N PHE A 78 1.53 -3.99 12.13
CA PHE A 78 2.81 -3.53 11.61
C PHE A 78 3.83 -4.67 11.43
N LEU A 79 3.96 -5.57 12.40
CA LEU A 79 4.87 -6.71 12.28
C LEU A 79 4.49 -7.62 11.11
N ARG A 80 3.19 -7.82 10.86
CA ARG A 80 2.70 -8.58 9.71
C ARG A 80 3.04 -7.87 8.40
N PHE A 81 2.80 -6.57 8.32
CA PHE A 81 3.17 -5.76 7.15
C PHE A 81 4.67 -5.85 6.85
N ARG A 82 5.50 -5.58 7.86
CA ARG A 82 6.97 -5.67 7.79
C ARG A 82 7.44 -7.04 7.31
N TYR A 83 6.88 -8.13 7.86
CA TYR A 83 7.22 -9.49 7.44
C TYR A 83 6.92 -9.73 5.95
N LEU A 84 5.75 -9.30 5.48
CA LEU A 84 5.34 -9.49 4.09
C LEU A 84 6.23 -8.71 3.12
N VAL A 85 6.53 -7.45 3.44
CA VAL A 85 7.44 -6.60 2.66
C VAL A 85 8.82 -7.25 2.60
N ARG A 86 9.46 -7.52 3.76
CA ARG A 86 10.80 -8.12 3.79
C ARG A 86 10.87 -9.45 3.06
N ARG A 87 9.90 -10.34 3.27
CA ARG A 87 9.87 -11.64 2.58
C ARG A 87 9.76 -11.47 1.07
N PHE A 88 8.98 -10.51 0.61
CA PHE A 88 8.86 -10.23 -0.82
C PHE A 88 10.17 -9.69 -1.40
N LEU A 89 10.77 -8.70 -0.74
CA LEU A 89 12.04 -8.10 -1.17
C LEU A 89 13.17 -9.13 -1.21
N MET A 90 13.29 -9.99 -0.19
CA MET A 90 14.30 -11.05 -0.17
C MET A 90 14.12 -12.08 -1.29
N ALA A 91 12.87 -12.43 -1.63
CA ALA A 91 12.56 -13.39 -2.69
C ALA A 91 12.67 -12.80 -4.10
N ASN A 92 12.71 -11.47 -4.22
CA ASN A 92 12.72 -10.73 -5.50
C ASN A 92 13.93 -9.80 -5.59
N LYS A 93 15.03 -10.13 -4.92
CA LYS A 93 16.26 -9.30 -4.90
C LYS A 93 16.88 -9.10 -6.28
N ASP A 94 16.59 -10.01 -7.23
CA ASP A 94 17.17 -10.05 -8.57
C ASP A 94 16.19 -9.48 -9.63
N ASN A 95 15.11 -8.81 -9.21
CA ASN A 95 14.16 -8.15 -10.12
C ASN A 95 13.58 -6.87 -9.49
N ASP A 96 12.86 -6.09 -10.30
CA ASP A 96 12.26 -4.82 -9.90
C ASP A 96 10.74 -4.90 -9.70
N LYS A 97 10.22 -6.08 -9.34
CA LYS A 97 8.77 -6.25 -9.11
C LYS A 97 8.32 -5.38 -7.94
N LEU A 98 7.16 -4.75 -8.12
CA LEU A 98 6.60 -3.79 -7.18
C LEU A 98 5.71 -4.47 -6.12
N ILE A 99 5.57 -3.79 -4.98
CA ILE A 99 4.57 -4.10 -3.95
C ILE A 99 3.48 -3.01 -4.00
N GLY A 100 2.26 -3.40 -4.32
CA GLY A 100 1.08 -2.54 -4.23
C GLY A 100 0.48 -2.60 -2.84
N VAL A 101 0.32 -1.47 -2.17
CA VAL A 101 -0.25 -1.40 -0.82
C VAL A 101 -1.47 -0.49 -0.83
N HIS A 102 -2.67 -1.02 -0.63
CA HIS A 102 -3.88 -0.20 -0.66
C HIS A 102 -4.73 -0.35 0.60
N CYS A 103 -5.52 0.69 0.87
CA CYS A 103 -6.64 0.62 1.80
C CYS A 103 -7.92 0.98 1.04
N THR A 104 -8.86 1.72 1.61
CA THR A 104 -10.02 2.22 0.86
C THR A 104 -9.59 3.32 -0.10
N HIS A 105 -9.08 4.44 0.41
CA HIS A 105 -8.61 5.59 -0.41
C HIS A 105 -7.11 5.58 -0.71
N GLY A 106 -6.38 4.62 -0.15
CA GLY A 106 -4.94 4.51 -0.33
C GLY A 106 -4.13 5.67 0.23
N LEU A 107 -4.67 6.41 1.19
CA LEU A 107 -4.05 7.60 1.75
C LEU A 107 -3.55 7.32 3.17
N ASN A 108 -4.46 7.30 4.14
CA ASN A 108 -4.09 7.30 5.55
C ASN A 108 -3.48 5.98 6.05
N ARG A 109 -4.20 4.85 6.00
CA ARG A 109 -3.69 3.55 6.50
C ARG A 109 -2.49 3.05 5.69
N THR A 110 -2.53 3.28 4.38
CA THR A 110 -1.40 2.96 3.50
C THR A 110 -0.18 3.78 3.87
N GLY A 111 -0.32 5.12 3.89
CA GLY A 111 0.78 6.02 4.20
C GLY A 111 1.37 5.73 5.56
N TYR A 112 0.55 5.48 6.57
CA TYR A 112 1.04 5.11 7.89
C TYR A 112 1.94 3.87 7.88
N LEU A 113 1.48 2.74 7.32
CA LEU A 113 2.27 1.50 7.35
C LEU A 113 3.52 1.57 6.47
N VAL A 114 3.44 2.28 5.33
CA VAL A 114 4.60 2.51 4.45
C VAL A 114 5.63 3.40 5.14
N CYS A 115 5.22 4.57 5.67
CA CYS A 115 6.12 5.48 6.37
C CYS A 115 6.75 4.81 7.60
N ARG A 116 5.94 4.10 8.40
CA ARG A 116 6.46 3.37 9.56
C ARG A 116 7.49 2.31 9.18
N TYR A 117 7.32 1.63 8.05
CA TYR A 117 8.32 0.70 7.55
C TYR A 117 9.61 1.43 7.15
N LEU A 118 9.52 2.54 6.41
CA LEU A 118 10.68 3.34 6.03
C LEU A 118 11.45 3.86 7.24
N ILE A 119 10.75 4.27 8.31
CA ILE A 119 11.34 4.75 9.55
C ILE A 119 11.98 3.60 10.32
N GLU A 120 11.20 2.60 10.74
CA GLU A 120 11.67 1.57 11.68
C GLU A 120 12.56 0.49 11.04
N VAL A 121 12.56 0.36 9.70
CA VAL A 121 13.30 -0.70 9.00
C VAL A 121 14.39 -0.14 8.11
N GLU A 122 14.12 0.95 7.39
CA GLU A 122 15.09 1.56 6.47
C GLU A 122 15.82 2.75 7.12
N GLY A 123 15.46 3.15 8.34
CA GLY A 123 16.14 4.21 9.09
C GLY A 123 15.90 5.62 8.54
N MET A 124 14.82 5.82 7.76
CA MET A 124 14.48 7.12 7.20
C MET A 124 13.96 8.07 8.29
N GLU A 125 14.33 9.35 8.22
CA GLU A 125 13.78 10.37 9.11
C GLU A 125 12.25 10.49 8.95
N PRO A 126 11.46 10.62 10.03
CA PRO A 126 10.01 10.60 9.96
C PRO A 126 9.36 11.59 8.98
N ASN A 127 9.77 12.87 8.99
CA ASN A 127 9.18 13.87 8.10
C ASN A 127 9.57 13.60 6.64
N ALA A 128 10.80 13.15 6.37
CA ALA A 128 11.23 12.73 5.05
C ALA A 128 10.42 11.55 4.52
N ALA A 129 10.10 10.55 5.36
CA ALA A 129 9.25 9.43 4.99
C ALA A 129 7.80 9.88 4.66
N ILE A 130 7.25 10.78 5.47
CA ILE A 130 5.92 11.36 5.25
C ILE A 130 5.89 12.19 3.96
N GLU A 131 6.88 13.04 3.73
CA GLU A 131 6.98 13.89 2.55
C GLU A 131 7.14 13.05 1.28
N LEU A 132 8.01 12.04 1.32
CA LEU A 132 8.19 11.09 0.22
C LEU A 132 6.88 10.40 -0.13
N PHE A 133 6.14 9.92 0.87
CA PHE A 133 4.83 9.30 0.63
C PHE A 133 3.83 10.29 0.04
N ASN A 134 3.70 11.48 0.62
CA ASN A 134 2.74 12.51 0.19
C ASN A 134 3.00 12.95 -1.25
N THR A 135 4.26 13.25 -1.58
CA THR A 135 4.70 13.63 -2.93
C THR A 135 4.47 12.49 -3.91
N SER A 136 4.78 11.25 -3.51
CA SER A 136 4.61 10.09 -4.39
C SER A 136 3.14 9.75 -4.64
N ARG A 137 2.29 9.96 -3.63
CA ARG A 137 0.84 9.75 -3.68
C ARG A 137 0.09 10.86 -4.41
N GLY A 138 0.65 12.07 -4.41
CA GLY A 138 0.03 13.30 -4.95
C GLY A 138 -1.01 13.94 -4.02
N HIS A 139 -1.18 13.40 -2.81
CA HIS A 139 -2.09 13.94 -1.79
C HIS A 139 -1.47 13.74 -0.41
N PRO A 140 -1.53 14.73 0.48
CA PRO A 140 -0.99 14.61 1.82
C PRO A 140 -1.84 13.66 2.67
N MET A 141 -1.20 12.88 3.54
CA MET A 141 -1.93 12.21 4.63
C MET A 141 -2.70 13.23 5.47
N GLU A 142 -3.92 12.90 5.85
CA GLU A 142 -4.85 13.82 6.52
C GLU A 142 -5.00 13.51 8.01
N ARG A 143 -4.76 12.25 8.40
CA ARG A 143 -4.98 11.79 9.78
C ARG A 143 -3.87 12.30 10.68
N THR A 144 -4.17 13.36 11.42
CA THR A 144 -3.25 14.02 12.37
C THR A 144 -2.69 13.05 13.41
N ASN A 145 -3.50 12.13 13.92
CA ASN A 145 -3.02 11.11 14.86
C ASN A 145 -1.96 10.18 14.23
N TYR A 146 -2.10 9.86 12.94
CA TYR A 146 -1.12 9.02 12.22
C TYR A 146 0.19 9.78 12.03
N ILE A 147 0.11 11.04 11.61
CA ILE A 147 1.27 11.92 11.40
C ILE A 147 2.04 12.11 12.71
N GLN A 148 1.33 12.45 13.79
CA GLN A 148 1.95 12.66 15.11
C GLN A 148 2.59 11.40 15.67
N ASP A 149 1.97 10.22 15.46
CA ASP A 149 2.59 8.96 15.87
C ASP A 149 3.86 8.67 15.06
N LEU A 150 3.85 8.88 13.74
CA LEU A 150 5.03 8.69 12.89
C LEU A 150 6.18 9.64 13.27
N GLN A 151 5.89 10.92 13.53
CA GLN A 151 6.89 11.93 13.91
C GLN A 151 7.58 11.65 15.25
N ARG A 152 7.00 10.78 16.10
CA ARG A 152 7.57 10.37 17.38
C ARG A 152 8.32 9.04 17.32
N ARG A 153 8.42 8.42 16.13
CA ARG A 153 9.10 7.13 15.93
C ARG A 153 10.57 7.30 15.62
#